data_AF-A0AAW2TSI8-F1
#
_entry.id   AF-A0AAW2TSI8-F1
#
_cell.length_a   1.000
_cell.length_b   1.000
_cell.length_c   1.000
_cell.angle_alpha   90.00
_cell.angle_beta   90.00
_cell.angle_gamma   90.00
#
_symmetry.space_group_name_H-M   'P 1'
#
loop_
_entity.id
_entity.type
_entity.pdbx_description
1 polymer ?
#
loop_
_entity_poly.entity_id
_entity_poly.type
_entity_poly.pdbx_seq_one_letter_code
_entity_poly.pdbx_strand_id
1 'polypeptide(L)'
;MGRGKFKGKPTGRRQFSTPEQMMSGSSASRPRTFKKEEAEVEEDERSDEESVEESEDETEKTKGTQCVIQIENPNLAKPKNLKARDADIEQTTELSRREREEIERQRAHERYMRLQEQGKTEQARKDLERLALIRQQREEAAKKREEEKAAKEQKKMEARK
;
A
#
# COMPACT_ATOMS: atom_id res chain seq x y z
N MET A 1 11.47 58.01 23.81
CA MET A 1 11.65 56.95 22.80
C MET A 1 10.32 56.22 22.60
N GLY A 2 9.64 56.47 21.48
CA GLY A 2 8.29 55.94 21.24
C GLY A 2 8.32 54.43 20.98
N ARG A 3 7.63 53.65 21.83
CA ARG A 3 7.43 52.22 21.57
C ARG A 3 6.36 52.07 20.48
N GLY A 4 6.80 51.82 19.25
CA GLY A 4 5.93 51.51 18.13
C GLY A 4 5.08 50.27 18.43
N LYS A 5 3.76 50.38 18.25
CA LYS A 5 2.85 49.24 18.38
C LYS A 5 3.05 48.30 17.19
N PHE A 6 3.81 47.23 17.38
CA PHE A 6 3.93 46.15 16.40
C PHE A 6 2.59 45.42 16.30
N LYS A 7 1.80 45.69 15.25
CA LYS A 7 0.65 44.86 14.91
C LYS A 7 1.20 43.54 14.36
N GLY A 8 1.14 42.48 15.15
CA GLY A 8 1.46 41.13 14.66
C GLY A 8 0.62 40.82 13.43
N LYS A 9 1.26 40.41 12.33
CA LYS A 9 0.52 39.93 11.16
C LYS A 9 -0.42 38.81 11.62
N PRO A 10 -1.64 38.69 11.09
CA PRO A 10 -2.48 37.55 11.38
C PRO A 10 -1.70 36.33 10.90
N THR A 11 -1.16 35.55 11.83
CA THR A 11 -0.65 34.22 11.55
C THR A 11 -1.87 33.38 11.26
N GLY A 12 -2.36 33.50 10.02
CA GLY A 12 -3.44 32.69 9.49
C GLY A 12 -3.04 31.25 9.76
N ARG A 13 -3.77 30.60 10.68
CA ARG A 13 -3.63 29.17 10.89
C ARG A 13 -3.81 28.53 9.53
N ARG A 14 -2.76 27.91 9.00
CA ARG A 14 -2.86 27.12 7.76
C ARG A 14 -3.84 26.00 8.08
N GLN A 15 -5.06 26.11 7.57
CA GLN A 15 -6.03 25.03 7.64
C GLN A 15 -5.50 23.97 6.68
N PHE A 16 -4.81 22.97 7.21
CA PHE A 16 -4.52 21.78 6.45
C PHE A 16 -5.84 21.03 6.32
N SER A 17 -6.26 20.73 5.09
CA SER A 17 -7.42 19.88 4.86
C SER A 17 -7.25 18.59 5.64
N THR A 18 -8.18 18.29 6.56
CA THR A 18 -8.17 17.02 7.26
C THR A 18 -8.42 15.90 6.24
N PRO A 19 -7.93 14.67 6.49
CA PRO A 19 -8.16 13.55 5.58
C PRO A 19 -9.66 13.35 5.27
N GLU A 20 -10.52 13.56 6.25
CA GLU A 20 -11.98 13.55 6.09
C GLU A 20 -12.49 14.65 5.14
N GLN A 21 -11.90 15.86 5.19
CA GLN A 21 -12.24 16.97 4.30
C GLN A 21 -11.78 16.74 2.86
N MET A 22 -10.65 16.04 2.67
CA MET A 22 -10.15 15.64 1.35
C MET A 22 -11.09 14.63 0.68
N MET A 23 -11.64 13.68 1.45
CA MET A 23 -12.60 12.69 0.98
C MET A 23 -13.98 13.28 0.70
N SER A 24 -14.40 14.28 1.49
CA SER A 24 -15.67 14.97 1.28
C SER A 24 -15.63 15.92 0.06
N GLY A 25 -14.50 16.58 -0.18
CA GLY A 25 -14.33 17.52 -1.31
C GLY A 25 -14.11 16.85 -2.67
N SER A 26 -13.75 15.56 -2.70
CA SER A 26 -13.39 14.84 -3.92
C SER A 26 -14.59 14.27 -4.69
N SER A 27 -15.73 14.06 -4.03
CA SER A 27 -16.89 13.35 -4.60
C SER A 27 -18.04 14.25 -5.05
N ALA A 28 -18.31 15.36 -4.34
CA ALA A 28 -19.50 16.18 -4.59
C ALA A 28 -19.30 17.32 -5.62
N SER A 29 -18.08 17.79 -5.83
CA SER A 29 -17.78 18.98 -6.68
C SER A 29 -17.26 18.63 -8.08
N ARG A 30 -17.05 17.35 -8.39
CA ARG A 30 -16.50 16.94 -9.69
C ARG A 30 -17.62 16.78 -10.73
N PRO A 31 -17.55 17.43 -11.90
CA PRO A 31 -18.54 17.21 -12.94
C PRO A 31 -18.47 15.75 -13.41
N ARG A 32 -19.64 15.13 -13.65
CA ARG A 32 -19.78 13.73 -14.12
C ARG A 32 -18.99 13.39 -15.39
N THR A 33 -18.47 14.40 -16.10
CA THR A 33 -17.66 14.27 -17.31
C THR A 33 -16.16 14.13 -17.04
N PHE A 34 -15.68 14.40 -15.82
CA PHE A 34 -14.28 14.22 -15.45
C PHE A 34 -14.08 12.86 -14.77
N LYS A 35 -14.13 11.79 -15.57
CA LYS A 35 -13.63 10.46 -15.16
C LYS A 35 -12.10 10.50 -15.24
N LYS A 36 -11.44 10.62 -14.09
CA LYS A 36 -10.04 10.26 -13.97
C LYS A 36 -10.02 8.74 -13.90
N GLU A 37 -9.35 8.08 -14.86
CA GLU A 37 -9.02 6.66 -14.77
C GLU A 37 -8.15 6.46 -13.53
N GLU A 38 -8.79 6.12 -12.41
CA GLU A 38 -8.10 5.56 -11.25
C GLU A 38 -8.12 4.05 -11.44
N ALA A 39 -6.91 3.48 -11.54
CA ALA A 39 -6.70 2.04 -11.58
C ALA A 39 -7.08 1.47 -10.21
N GLU A 40 -8.36 1.16 -10.03
CA GLU A 40 -8.85 0.25 -9.00
C GLU A 40 -8.74 -1.18 -9.54
N VAL A 41 -7.82 -1.92 -8.94
CA VAL A 41 -7.85 -3.38 -8.87
C VAL A 41 -8.76 -3.71 -7.70
N GLU A 42 -9.99 -4.17 -7.94
CA GLU A 42 -10.63 -5.25 -7.19
C GLU A 42 -11.98 -5.66 -7.82
N GLU A 43 -12.44 -6.81 -7.34
CA GLU A 43 -13.26 -7.85 -7.95
C GLU A 43 -14.77 -7.57 -8.10
N ASP A 44 -15.34 -8.34 -9.03
CA ASP A 44 -16.73 -8.81 -9.18
C ASP A 44 -17.85 -8.30 -8.25
N GLU A 45 -18.96 -7.85 -8.87
CA GLU A 45 -20.26 -8.53 -8.81
C GLU A 45 -21.34 -7.64 -9.48
N ARG A 46 -21.69 -7.94 -10.74
CA ARG A 46 -23.06 -7.75 -11.24
C ARG A 46 -23.30 -8.59 -12.48
N SER A 47 -23.84 -9.78 -12.22
CA SER A 47 -24.71 -10.53 -13.11
C SER A 47 -25.83 -9.62 -13.60
N ASP A 48 -25.88 -9.39 -14.91
CA ASP A 48 -27.10 -9.05 -15.64
C ASP A 48 -27.10 -9.84 -16.95
N GLU A 49 -28.25 -10.38 -17.26
CA GLU A 49 -28.50 -11.58 -18.02
C GLU A 49 -28.86 -11.23 -19.45
N GLU A 50 -28.06 -11.68 -20.43
CA GLU A 50 -28.53 -11.91 -21.80
C GLU A 50 -27.55 -12.83 -22.54
N SER A 51 -27.62 -14.12 -22.19
CA SER A 51 -27.02 -15.20 -22.98
C SER A 51 -28.07 -15.71 -23.96
N VAL A 52 -28.05 -15.20 -25.19
CA VAL A 52 -28.74 -15.82 -26.32
C VAL A 52 -28.04 -17.15 -26.63
N GLU A 53 -28.65 -18.24 -26.16
CA GLU A 53 -28.42 -19.59 -26.67
C GLU A 53 -28.72 -19.61 -28.17
N GLU A 54 -27.68 -19.78 -28.98
CA GLU A 54 -27.76 -20.59 -30.19
C GLU A 54 -26.33 -20.98 -30.61
N SER A 55 -25.77 -21.99 -29.96
CA SER A 55 -24.67 -22.74 -30.55
C SER A 55 -25.11 -24.17 -30.54
N GLU A 56 -25.60 -24.60 -31.71
CA GLU A 56 -25.84 -25.98 -32.05
C GLU A 56 -24.64 -26.82 -31.59
N ASP A 57 -24.79 -27.54 -30.49
CA ASP A 57 -24.02 -28.75 -30.20
C ASP A 57 -24.45 -29.80 -31.23
N GLU A 58 -24.09 -29.56 -32.49
CA GLU A 58 -23.78 -30.60 -33.45
C GLU A 58 -22.58 -31.33 -32.83
N THR A 59 -22.88 -32.28 -31.92
CA THR A 59 -22.13 -33.52 -31.92
C THR A 59 -22.26 -34.01 -33.36
N GLU A 60 -21.32 -33.64 -34.22
CA GLU A 60 -21.20 -34.19 -35.55
C GLU A 60 -21.14 -35.70 -35.32
N LYS A 61 -22.29 -36.37 -35.46
CA LYS A 61 -22.38 -37.81 -35.35
C LYS A 61 -21.62 -38.32 -36.56
N THR A 62 -20.30 -38.48 -36.40
CA THR A 62 -19.44 -38.93 -37.49
C THR A 62 -20.01 -40.26 -37.95
N LYS A 63 -20.39 -40.31 -39.23
CA LYS A 63 -21.16 -41.43 -39.76
C LYS A 63 -20.21 -42.63 -39.92
N GLY A 64 -20.61 -43.79 -39.42
CA GLY A 64 -19.91 -45.06 -39.67
C GLY A 64 -18.76 -45.36 -38.70
N THR A 65 -17.65 -45.91 -39.22
CA THR A 65 -16.53 -46.43 -38.41
C THR A 65 -15.61 -45.37 -37.83
N GLN A 66 -15.80 -44.09 -38.20
CA GLN A 66 -14.97 -42.98 -37.74
C GLN A 66 -15.02 -42.77 -36.21
N CYS A 67 -16.15 -43.07 -35.56
CA CYS A 67 -16.24 -43.06 -34.09
C CYS A 67 -15.39 -44.15 -33.40
N VAL A 68 -15.01 -45.22 -34.10
CA VAL A 68 -14.24 -46.34 -33.54
C VAL A 68 -12.74 -46.12 -33.70
N ILE A 69 -12.33 -45.27 -34.65
CA ILE A 69 -10.94 -45.00 -34.95
C ILE A 69 -10.38 -43.99 -33.94
N GLN A 70 -9.41 -44.43 -33.15
CA GLN A 70 -8.69 -43.58 -32.20
C GLN A 70 -7.75 -42.64 -32.96
N ILE A 71 -8.02 -41.33 -32.90
CA ILE A 71 -7.18 -40.31 -33.54
C ILE A 71 -5.98 -40.04 -32.62
N GLU A 72 -4.86 -40.73 -32.86
CA GLU A 72 -3.58 -40.47 -32.19
C GLU A 72 -2.79 -39.34 -32.87
N ASN A 73 -3.40 -38.16 -32.99
CA ASN A 73 -2.68 -37.00 -33.51
C ASN A 73 -2.01 -36.24 -32.35
N PRO A 74 -0.67 -36.25 -32.23
CA PRO A 74 0.04 -35.58 -31.16
C PRO A 74 -0.11 -34.05 -31.18
N ASN A 75 -0.51 -33.47 -32.33
CA ASN A 75 -0.80 -32.05 -32.49
C ASN A 75 -2.31 -31.74 -32.41
N LEU A 76 -3.16 -32.71 -32.03
CA LEU A 76 -4.58 -32.46 -31.85
C LEU A 76 -4.75 -31.44 -30.72
N ALA A 77 -5.16 -30.23 -31.08
CA ALA A 77 -5.40 -29.17 -30.12
C ALA A 77 -6.47 -29.63 -29.13
N LYS A 78 -6.09 -29.83 -27.87
CA LYS A 78 -7.04 -30.16 -26.80
C LYS A 78 -7.99 -28.97 -26.59
N PRO A 79 -9.28 -29.21 -26.29
CA PRO A 79 -10.21 -28.14 -26.00
C PRO A 79 -9.72 -27.32 -24.82
N LYS A 80 -9.70 -25.99 -24.97
CA LYS A 80 -9.22 -25.05 -23.93
C LYS A 80 -10.23 -24.84 -22.80
N ASN A 81 -11.47 -25.30 -22.99
CA ASN A 81 -12.56 -25.14 -22.03
C ASN A 81 -12.78 -26.47 -21.31
N LEU A 82 -12.19 -26.60 -20.11
CA LEU A 82 -12.48 -27.70 -19.20
C LEU A 82 -13.65 -27.32 -18.28
N LYS A 83 -14.53 -28.27 -18.00
CA LYS A 83 -15.62 -28.06 -17.04
C LYS A 83 -15.02 -27.97 -15.64
N ALA A 84 -15.60 -27.11 -14.79
CA ALA A 84 -15.11 -26.88 -13.42
C ALA A 84 -14.99 -28.14 -12.55
N ARG A 85 -15.66 -29.25 -12.91
CA ARG A 85 -15.57 -30.53 -12.20
C ARG A 85 -14.32 -31.35 -12.51
N ASP A 86 -13.70 -31.10 -13.66
CA ASP A 86 -12.49 -31.80 -14.11
C ASP A 86 -11.23 -30.93 -13.94
N ALA A 87 -11.36 -29.78 -13.26
CA ALA A 87 -10.25 -28.89 -12.97
C ALA A 87 -9.41 -29.46 -11.82
N ASP A 88 -8.15 -29.78 -12.12
CA ASP A 88 -7.18 -30.32 -11.17
C ASP A 88 -6.56 -29.19 -10.35
N ILE A 89 -7.02 -29.01 -9.11
CA ILE A 89 -6.64 -27.89 -8.22
C ILE A 89 -5.19 -28.00 -7.75
N GLU A 90 -4.59 -29.20 -7.81
CA GLU A 90 -3.20 -29.45 -7.42
C GLU A 90 -2.18 -29.09 -8.50
N GLN A 91 -2.61 -28.85 -9.74
CA GLN A 91 -1.72 -28.37 -10.79
C GLN A 91 -1.42 -26.89 -10.56
N THR A 92 -0.28 -26.62 -9.91
CA THR A 92 0.26 -25.28 -9.81
C THR A 92 0.50 -24.74 -11.21
N THR A 93 -0.38 -23.86 -11.68
CA THR A 93 -0.16 -23.12 -12.91
C THR A 93 1.16 -22.39 -12.77
N GLU A 94 2.14 -22.77 -13.57
CA GLU A 94 3.43 -22.12 -13.57
C GLU A 94 3.23 -20.64 -13.91
N LEU A 95 3.36 -19.78 -12.90
CA LEU A 95 3.19 -18.33 -13.03
C LEU A 95 3.96 -17.84 -14.26
N SER A 96 3.31 -17.00 -15.05
CA SER A 96 3.89 -16.39 -16.24
C SER A 96 5.19 -15.70 -15.87
N ARG A 97 6.16 -15.63 -16.80
CA ARG A 97 7.44 -14.93 -16.56
C ARG A 97 7.21 -13.51 -16.01
N ARG A 98 6.18 -12.83 -16.52
CA ARG A 98 5.77 -11.50 -16.07
C ARG A 98 5.31 -11.49 -14.61
N GLU A 99 4.48 -12.45 -14.23
CA GLU A 99 3.96 -12.57 -12.86
C GLU A 99 5.06 -12.90 -11.86
N ARG A 100 6.04 -13.74 -12.25
CA ARG A 100 7.20 -14.05 -11.40
C ARG A 100 8.03 -12.79 -11.13
N GLU A 101 8.31 -12.00 -12.17
CA GLU A 101 9.07 -10.75 -12.03
C GLU A 101 8.31 -9.70 -11.20
N GLU A 102 6.99 -9.62 -11.33
CA GLU A 102 6.16 -8.70 -10.53
C GLU A 102 6.14 -9.09 -9.05
N ILE A 103 6.00 -10.38 -8.74
CA ILE A 103 6.06 -10.88 -7.36
C ILE A 103 7.45 -10.66 -6.77
N GLU A 104 8.53 -10.87 -7.54
CA GLU A 104 9.87 -10.57 -7.08
C GLU A 104 10.09 -9.08 -6.82
N ARG A 105 9.55 -8.20 -7.68
CA ARG A 105 9.58 -6.75 -7.47
C ARG A 105 8.85 -6.37 -6.18
N GLN A 106 7.67 -6.93 -5.93
CA GLN A 106 6.90 -6.69 -4.71
C GLN A 106 7.67 -7.17 -3.48
N ARG A 107 8.19 -8.41 -3.49
CA ARG A 107 9.01 -8.98 -2.41
C ARG A 107 10.27 -8.15 -2.14
N ALA A 108 10.92 -7.64 -3.18
CA ALA A 108 12.10 -6.79 -3.05
C ALA A 108 11.75 -5.44 -2.39
N HIS A 109 10.63 -4.85 -2.79
CA HIS A 109 10.12 -3.61 -2.18
C HIS A 109 9.75 -3.82 -0.70
N GLU A 110 9.01 -4.89 -0.39
CA GLU A 110 8.67 -5.24 1.00
C GLU A 110 9.91 -5.48 1.85
N ARG A 111 10.91 -6.18 1.30
CA ARG A 111 12.19 -6.40 1.99
C ARG A 111 12.90 -5.08 2.26
N TYR A 112 12.90 -4.16 1.31
CA TYR A 112 13.49 -2.84 1.48
C TYR A 112 12.76 -2.05 2.59
N MET A 113 11.43 -2.01 2.55
CA MET A 113 10.60 -1.37 3.57
C MET A 113 10.85 -1.97 4.96
N ARG A 114 10.90 -3.31 5.05
CA ARG A 114 11.21 -4.02 6.29
C ARG A 114 12.61 -3.71 6.83
N LEU A 115 13.61 -3.56 5.94
CA LEU A 115 14.97 -3.17 6.34
C LEU A 115 15.03 -1.71 6.81
N GLN A 116 14.23 -0.83 6.20
CA GLN A 116 14.09 0.57 6.61
C GLN A 116 13.49 0.65 8.03
N GLU A 117 12.40 -0.08 8.28
CA GLU A 117 11.75 -0.16 9.59
C GLU A 117 12.67 -0.74 10.66
N GLN A 118 13.48 -1.75 10.30
CA GLN A 118 14.50 -2.31 11.19
C GLN A 118 15.69 -1.37 11.44
N GLY A 119 15.76 -0.21 10.77
CA GLY A 119 16.88 0.70 10.91
C GLY A 119 18.16 0.19 10.25
N LYS A 120 18.08 -0.80 9.36
CA LYS A 120 19.26 -1.44 8.75
C LYS A 120 19.77 -0.71 7.51
N THR A 121 18.92 0.08 6.83
CA THR A 121 19.34 0.93 5.72
C THR A 121 20.19 2.09 6.23
N GLU A 122 21.14 2.57 5.42
CA GLU A 122 22.03 3.66 5.84
C GLU A 122 21.28 4.94 6.18
N GLN A 123 20.17 5.20 5.48
CA GLN A 123 19.28 6.32 5.77
C GLN A 123 18.66 6.18 7.16
N ALA A 124 18.05 5.03 7.45
CA ALA A 124 17.41 4.80 8.74
C ALA A 124 18.43 4.78 9.89
N ARG A 125 19.67 4.29 9.67
CA ARG A 125 20.76 4.42 10.66
C ARG A 125 21.07 5.87 10.98
N LYS A 126 21.26 6.71 9.95
CA LYS A 126 21.52 8.16 10.12
C LYS A 126 20.37 8.85 10.86
N ASP A 127 19.13 8.50 10.55
CA ASP A 127 17.96 9.05 11.23
C ASP A 127 17.89 8.62 12.70
N LEU A 128 18.19 7.35 13.00
CA LEU A 128 18.28 6.86 14.37
C LEU A 128 19.42 7.52 15.15
N GLU A 129 20.59 7.70 14.54
CA GLU A 129 21.73 8.42 15.13
C GLU A 129 21.36 9.88 15.43
N ARG A 130 20.69 10.55 14.50
CA ARG A 130 20.19 11.91 14.70
C ARG A 130 19.20 11.99 15.86
N LEU A 131 18.27 11.03 15.94
CA LEU A 131 17.32 10.95 17.06
C LEU A 131 18.00 10.67 18.39
N ALA A 132 19.03 9.81 18.40
CA ALA A 132 19.82 9.51 19.59
C ALA A 132 20.55 10.76 20.11
N LEU A 133 21.17 11.54 19.21
CA LEU A 133 21.83 12.80 19.56
C LEU A 133 20.84 13.81 20.17
N ILE A 134 19.62 13.92 19.62
CA ILE A 134 18.58 14.78 20.19
C ILE A 134 18.15 14.29 21.58
N ARG A 135 18.01 12.98 21.78
CA ARG A 135 17.70 12.40 23.11
C ARG A 135 18.80 12.74 24.11
N GLN A 136 20.07 12.55 23.75
CA GLN A 136 21.21 12.91 24.60
C GLN A 136 21.20 14.39 24.96
N GLN A 137 21.01 15.29 23.99
CA GLN A 137 20.92 16.74 24.28
C GLN A 137 19.76 17.08 25.23
N ARG A 138 18.63 16.41 25.11
CA ARG A 138 17.48 16.60 26.01
C ARG A 138 17.77 16.09 27.41
N GLU A 139 18.39 14.92 27.53
CA GLU A 139 18.79 14.32 28.81
C GLU A 139 19.84 15.17 29.51
N GLU A 140 20.87 15.63 28.80
CA GLU A 140 21.88 16.55 29.33
C GLU A 140 21.28 17.88 29.76
N ALA A 141 20.35 18.44 28.98
CA ALA A 141 19.64 19.65 29.37
C ALA A 141 18.74 19.45 30.59
N ALA A 142 18.11 18.28 30.73
CA ALA A 142 17.32 17.93 31.92
C ALA A 142 18.22 17.79 33.15
N LYS A 143 19.32 17.04 33.04
CA LYS A 143 20.32 16.87 34.12
C LYS A 143 20.90 18.22 34.56
N LYS A 144 21.32 19.09 33.62
CA LYS A 144 21.80 20.45 33.94
C LYS A 144 20.76 21.29 34.68
N ARG A 145 19.47 21.19 34.31
CA ARG A 145 18.40 21.90 35.03
C ARG A 145 18.16 21.32 36.42
N GLU A 146 18.26 20.01 36.60
CA GLU A 146 18.12 19.36 37.91
C GLU A 146 19.28 19.74 38.84
N GLU A 147 20.51 19.72 38.35
CA GLU A 147 21.70 20.15 39.08
C GLU A 147 21.61 21.64 39.49
N GLU A 148 21.18 22.52 38.58
CA GLU A 148 21.00 23.95 38.89
C GLU A 148 19.90 24.16 39.94
N LYS A 149 18.81 23.39 39.88
CA LYS A 149 17.74 23.44 40.88
C LYS A 149 18.24 22.94 42.24
N ALA A 150 18.93 21.81 42.27
CA ALA A 150 19.50 21.24 43.49
C ALA A 150 20.52 22.19 44.13
N ALA A 151 21.41 22.81 43.33
CA ALA A 151 22.37 23.80 43.83
C ALA A 151 21.67 25.06 44.38
N LYS A 152 20.58 25.52 43.74
CA LYS A 152 19.77 26.63 44.25
C LYS A 152 19.06 26.28 45.55
N GLU A 153 18.57 25.06 45.69
CA GLU A 153 17.94 24.58 46.93
C GLU A 153 18.96 24.44 48.06
N GLN A 154 20.14 23.87 47.80
CA GLN A 154 21.24 23.81 48.77
C GLN A 154 21.63 25.21 49.24
N LYS A 155 21.83 26.16 48.33
CA LYS A 155 22.12 27.56 48.69
C LYS A 155 21.01 28.21 49.52
N LYS A 156 19.74 27.92 49.23
CA LYS A 156 18.60 28.40 50.03
C LYS A 156 18.56 27.77 51.42
N MET A 157 18.91 26.49 51.54
CA MET A 157 18.96 25.78 52.81
C MET A 157 20.14 26.26 53.66
N GLU A 158 21.30 26.50 53.06
CA GLU A 158 22.47 27.11 53.72
C GLU A 158 22.17 28.54 54.17
N ALA A 159 21.49 29.36 53.35
CA ALA A 159 21.11 30.72 53.72
C ALA A 159 20.00 30.80 54.79
N ARG A 160 19.29 29.70 55.05
CA ARG A 160 18.24 29.61 56.08
C ARG A 160 18.76 29.08 57.43
N LYS A 161 19.99 28.55 57.44
CA LYS A 161 20.66 28.04 58.65
C LYS A 161 21.50 29.14 59.28
#